data_AF-A0A7K2NLY4-F1
#
_entry.id   AF-A0A7K2NLY4-F1
#
_cell.length_a   1.000
_cell.length_b   1.000
_cell.length_c   1.000
_cell.angle_alpha   90.00
_cell.angle_beta   90.00
_cell.angle_gamma   90.00
#
_symmetry.space_group_name_H-M   'P 1'
#
loop_
_entity.id
_entity.type
_entity.pdbx_description
1 polymer ?
#
loop_
_entity_poly.entity_id
_entity_poly.type
_entity_poly.pdbx_seq_one_letter_code
_entity_poly.pdbx_strand_id
1 'polypeptide(L)' 'PYQAGPVFDLLQREAVSGVEEVSGETGHRLYRRTLRLPYGTGIVAVQERPGQAGTGSGGWLDARLHLTDLRDLTT' A
#
# COMPACT_ATOMS: atom_id res chain seq x y z
N PRO A 1 -4.76 18.05 -0.52
CA PRO A 1 -4.91 16.78 -1.27
C PRO A 1 -3.70 15.89 -1.01
N TYR A 2 -3.89 14.57 -0.91
CA TYR A 2 -2.81 13.61 -0.68
C TYR A 2 -1.83 13.58 -1.87
N GLN A 3 -0.52 13.61 -1.60
CA GLN A 3 0.55 13.68 -2.61
C GLN A 3 1.11 12.29 -2.91
N ALA A 4 0.35 11.46 -3.65
CA ALA A 4 0.71 10.06 -3.88
C ALA A 4 2.06 9.90 -4.60
N GLY A 5 2.30 10.65 -5.69
CA GLY A 5 3.53 10.54 -6.48
C GLY A 5 4.81 10.68 -5.64
N PRO A 6 5.01 11.82 -4.93
CA PRO A 6 6.18 12.00 -4.07
C PRO A 6 6.34 10.95 -2.96
N VAL A 7 5.23 10.43 -2.42
CA VAL A 7 5.30 9.34 -1.42
C VAL A 7 5.78 8.04 -2.06
N PHE A 8 5.28 7.68 -3.24
CA PHE A 8 5.72 6.46 -3.92
C PHE A 8 7.16 6.58 -4.44
N ASP A 9 7.63 7.78 -4.79
CA ASP A 9 9.06 8.02 -5.12
C ASP A 9 9.96 7.73 -3.91
N LEU A 10 9.53 8.14 -2.71
CA LEU A 10 10.21 7.84 -1.45
C LEU A 10 10.21 6.32 -1.18
N LEU A 11 9.04 5.68 -1.24
CA LEU A 11 8.90 4.24 -1.00
C LEU A 11 9.73 3.40 -1.97
N GLN A 12 9.79 3.80 -3.24
CA GLN A 12 10.59 3.11 -4.25
C GLN A 12 12.10 3.24 -3.98
N ARG A 13 12.55 4.44 -3.58
CA ARG A 13 13.96 4.69 -3.28
C ARG A 13 14.43 3.95 -2.02
N GLU A 14 13.58 3.87 -1.02
CA GLU A 14 13.91 3.30 0.30
C GLU A 14 13.47 1.84 0.45
N ALA A 15 13.00 1.20 -0.62
CA ALA A 15 12.46 -0.15 -0.58
C ALA A 15 13.48 -1.17 -0.05
N VAL A 16 13.14 -1.84 1.04
CA VAL A 16 13.97 -2.92 1.60
C VAL A 16 13.80 -4.20 0.79
N SER A 17 14.85 -4.63 0.09
CA SER A 17 14.85 -5.85 -0.72
C SER A 17 14.38 -7.08 0.07
N GLY A 18 13.41 -7.82 -0.47
CA GLY A 18 12.82 -8.99 0.16
C GLY A 18 11.72 -8.70 1.20
N VAL A 19 11.52 -7.44 1.59
CA VAL A 19 10.46 -7.01 2.52
C VAL A 19 9.45 -6.11 1.83
N GLU A 20 9.94 -5.21 0.98
CA GLU A 20 9.18 -4.19 0.25
C GLU A 20 9.47 -4.29 -1.25
N GLU A 21 8.44 -4.02 -2.05
CA GLU A 21 8.52 -4.03 -3.50
C GLU A 21 7.69 -2.88 -4.05
N VAL A 22 8.25 -2.13 -5.01
CA VAL A 22 7.50 -1.20 -5.86
C VAL A 22 7.63 -1.65 -7.29
N SER A 23 6.50 -1.86 -7.97
CA SER A 23 6.46 -2.26 -9.38
C SER A 23 5.49 -1.38 -10.18
N GLY A 24 5.67 -1.36 -11.50
CA GLY A 24 4.87 -0.54 -12.42
C GLY A 24 5.46 0.85 -12.71
N GLU A 25 4.73 1.65 -13.47
CA GLU A 25 5.13 2.99 -13.92
C GLU A 25 4.59 4.07 -12.99
N THR A 26 5.28 5.21 -12.88
CA THR A 26 4.83 6.39 -12.12
C THR A 26 3.39 6.78 -12.49
N GLY A 27 2.55 6.97 -11.47
CA GLY A 27 1.10 7.19 -11.59
C GLY A 27 0.26 5.89 -11.51
N HIS A 28 0.90 4.73 -11.65
CA HIS A 28 0.27 3.40 -11.67
C HIS A 28 1.06 2.37 -10.84
N ARG A 29 1.98 2.82 -9.97
CA ARG A 29 2.79 1.91 -9.17
C ARG A 29 1.95 1.11 -8.18
N LEU A 30 2.41 -0.10 -7.90
CA LEU A 30 1.93 -0.94 -6.82
C LEU A 30 3.06 -1.09 -5.80
N TYR A 31 2.82 -0.62 -4.58
CA TYR A 31 3.71 -0.87 -3.45
C TYR A 31 3.20 -2.06 -2.65
N ARG A 32 4.08 -3.02 -2.36
CA ARG A 32 3.81 -4.21 -1.54
C ARG A 32 4.77 -4.28 -0.37
N ARG A 33 4.26 -4.70 0.79
CA ARG A 33 5.09 -4.93 1.98
C ARG A 33 4.59 -6.11 2.80
N THR A 34 5.53 -6.88 3.34
CA THR A 34 5.26 -7.90 4.35
C THR A 34 5.10 -7.27 5.73
N LEU A 35 4.04 -7.64 6.45
CA LEU A 35 3.69 -7.19 7.79
C LEU A 35 3.86 -8.32 8.79
N ARG A 36 4.41 -7.99 9.96
CA ARG A 36 4.32 -8.82 11.16
C ARG A 36 3.14 -8.31 11.98
N LEU A 37 2.14 -9.16 12.16
CA LEU A 37 0.88 -8.83 12.82
C LEU A 37 0.75 -9.64 14.11
N PRO A 38 -0.19 -9.31 15.02
CA PRO A 38 -0.36 -10.00 16.29
C PRO A 38 -0.56 -11.52 16.15
N TYR A 39 -1.36 -11.96 15.18
CA TYR A 39 -1.73 -13.38 15.01
C TYR A 39 -1.01 -14.07 13.85
N GLY A 40 -0.34 -13.33 12.98
CA GLY A 40 0.46 -13.91 11.92
C GLY A 40 1.21 -12.90 11.06
N THR A 41 1.29 -13.19 9.77
CA THR A 41 1.88 -12.29 8.78
C THR A 41 0.82 -11.81 7.80
N GLY A 42 1.05 -10.63 7.23
CA GLY A 42 0.21 -10.12 6.17
C GLY A 42 1.03 -9.57 5.02
N ILE A 43 0.41 -9.43 3.85
CA ILE A 43 0.92 -8.62 2.76
C ILE A 43 -0.10 -7.53 2.49
N VAL A 44 0.34 -6.28 2.54
CA VAL A 44 -0.42 -5.14 2.05
C VAL A 44 0.06 -4.79 0.65
N ALA A 45 -0.88 -4.43 -0.22
CA ALA A 45 -0.59 -3.92 -1.55
C ALA A 45 -1.41 -2.63 -1.78
N VAL A 46 -0.74 -1.52 -2.08
CA VAL A 46 -1.37 -0.20 -2.26
C VAL A 46 -1.06 0.35 -3.63
N GLN A 47 -2.09 0.81 -4.35
CA GLN A 47 -1.94 1.40 -5.68
C GLN A 47 -1.73 2.91 -5.57
N GLU A 48 -0.79 3.44 -6.35
CA GLU A 48 -0.46 4.88 -6.38
C GLU A 48 -1.62 5.74 -6.87
N ARG A 49 -2.42 5.20 -7.78
CA ARG A 49 -3.60 5.89 -8.29
C ARG A 49 -4.63 6.03 -7.15
N PRO A 50 -5.13 7.24 -6.87
CA PRO A 50 -6.27 7.38 -5.99
C PRO A 50 -7.44 6.55 -6.51
N GLY A 51 -8.10 5.81 -5.62
CA GLY A 51 -9.36 5.16 -5.95
C GLY A 51 -10.39 6.20 -6.39
N GLN A 52 -11.44 5.79 -7.11
CA GLN A 52 -12.53 6.71 -7.46
C GLN A 52 -13.12 7.30 -6.17
N ALA A 53 -12.85 8.58 -5.92
CA ALA A 53 -13.28 9.24 -4.71
C ALA A 53 -14.82 9.32 -4.69
N GLY A 54 -15.45 8.67 -3.72
CA GLY A 54 -16.80 9.03 -3.30
C GLY A 54 -16.76 10.44 -2.71
N THR A 55 -17.13 11.45 -3.50
CA THR A 55 -17.49 12.86 -3.18
C THR A 55 -16.71 13.64 -2.10
N GLY A 56 -15.59 13.14 -1.57
CA GLY A 56 -14.81 13.76 -0.50
C GLY A 56 -13.45 14.25 -0.99
N SER A 57 -13.01 15.41 -0.50
CA SER A 57 -11.78 16.11 -0.88
C SER A 57 -10.47 15.45 -0.42
N GLY A 58 -10.54 14.28 0.21
CA GLY A 58 -9.41 13.44 0.59
C GLY A 58 -9.32 12.23 -0.32
N GLY A 59 -8.34 12.23 -1.24
CA GLY A 59 -8.09 11.07 -2.10
C GLY A 59 -7.65 9.87 -1.27
N TRP A 60 -8.42 8.78 -1.34
CA TRP A 60 -8.06 7.49 -0.75
C TRP A 60 -7.26 6.69 -1.77
N LEU A 61 -6.36 5.84 -1.30
CA LEU A 61 -5.67 4.86 -2.15
C LEU A 61 -6.33 3.50 -1.99
N ASP A 62 -6.47 2.78 -3.10
CA ASP A 62 -6.94 1.40 -3.06
C ASP A 62 -5.87 0.50 -2.42
N ALA A 63 -6.27 -0.22 -1.37
CA ALA A 63 -5.43 -1.16 -0.66
C ALA A 63 -6.04 -2.57 -0.69
N ARG A 64 -5.18 -3.58 -0.86
CA ARG A 64 -5.52 -5.00 -0.75
C ARG A 64 -4.69 -5.64 0.36
N LEU A 65 -5.34 -6.43 1.19
CA LEU A 65 -4.73 -7.16 2.30
C LEU A 65 -4.82 -8.65 2.04
N HIS A 66 -3.70 -9.35 2.16
CA HIS A 66 -3.66 -10.81 2.29
C HIS A 66 -3.18 -11.11 3.69
N LEU A 67 -4.03 -11.70 4.52
CA LEU A 67 -3.72 -12.02 5.91
C LEU A 67 -3.65 -13.53 6.08
N THR A 68 -2.67 -14.02 6.84
CA THR A 68 -2.64 -15.44 7.24
C THR A 68 -3.69 -15.75 8.30
N ASP A 69 -4.11 -14.76 9.08
CA ASP A 69 -5.16 -14.87 10.09
C ASP A 69 -6.10 -13.65 10.00
N LEU A 70 -7.41 -13.91 9.89
CA LEU A 70 -8.41 -12.84 9.73
C LEU A 70 -8.66 -12.02 10.99
N ARG A 71 -8.21 -12.48 12.16
CA ARG A 71 -8.28 -11.68 13.41
C ARG A 71 -7.40 -10.44 13.34
N ASP A 72 -6.39 -10.44 12.48
CA ASP A 72 -5.55 -9.26 12.20
C ASP A 72 -6.25 -8.22 11.30
N LEU A 73 -7.51 -8.42 10.88
CA LEU A 73 -8.26 -7.41 10.11
C LEU A 73 -8.77 -6.26 11.00
N THR A 74 -9.04 -6.54 12.26
CA THR A 74 -9.66 -5.59 13.20
C THR A 74 -8.67 -4.93 14.15
N THR A 75 -7.38 -5.17 13.97
CA THR A 75 -6.30 -4.60 14.79
C THR A 75 -5.92 -3.19 14.35
#